data_AF-A0A3D9YPT2-F1
#
_entry.id   AF-A0A3D9YPT2-F1
#
_cell.length_a   1.000
_cell.length_b   1.000
_cell.length_c   1.000
_cell.angle_alpha   90.00
_cell.angle_beta   90.00
_cell.angle_gamma   90.00
#
_symmetry.space_group_name_H-M   'P 1'
#
loop_
_entity.id
_entity.type
_entity.pdbx_description
1 polymer ?
#
loop_
_entity_poly.entity_id
_entity_poly.type
_entity_poly.pdbx_seq_one_letter_code
_entity_poly.pdbx_strand_id
1 'polypeptide(L)'
;MTGSAPQQRSQAIPQAIEPCFWPVLALTAGAAGVVATSLFYLLSPPEAVLPFVPLDPTRAAAGALRGAATLHVAGLIGITSDVILASAALSLGAQASLEDNGDSRALGWMLIATATLVFIGVDTALGFVLSALAAQSSGAFLGVKIFTNTLFALGTFGFGLGGIVLLTPYIRGRVQGLGGTAWPALVFAVVSALAGAGTLLGFDLHNFVGLGIGGGAIAFVLVGLRLLRPARP
;
A
#
# COMPACT_ATOMS: atom_id res chain seq x y z
N MET A 1 5.03 1.50 60.77
CA MET A 1 5.18 0.95 59.41
C MET A 1 3.97 1.38 58.60
N THR A 2 4.02 2.56 57.99
CA THR A 2 2.94 3.15 57.21
C THR A 2 3.08 2.70 55.76
N GLY A 3 2.27 1.73 55.34
CA GLY A 3 2.21 1.26 53.97
C GLY A 3 1.59 2.32 53.07
N SER A 4 2.43 3.00 52.29
CA SER A 4 1.98 3.87 51.20
C SER A 4 1.34 3.00 50.12
N ALA A 5 0.02 3.10 49.99
CA ALA A 5 -0.71 2.46 48.91
C ALA A 5 -0.13 2.90 47.54
N PRO A 6 0.12 1.98 46.60
CA PRO A 6 0.63 2.34 45.29
C PRO A 6 -0.38 3.26 44.61
N GLN A 7 0.03 4.50 44.37
CA GLN A 7 -0.70 5.46 43.54
C GLN A 7 -0.90 4.81 42.17
N GLN A 8 -2.11 4.29 41.92
CA GLN A 8 -2.58 4.00 40.58
C GLN A 8 -2.58 5.33 39.83
N ARG A 9 -1.49 5.62 39.11
CA ARG A 9 -1.52 6.61 38.04
C ARG A 9 -2.58 6.13 37.08
N SER A 10 -3.75 6.75 37.14
CA SER A 10 -4.75 6.68 36.08
C SER A 10 -4.03 7.12 34.82
N GLN A 11 -3.56 6.15 34.04
CA GLN A 11 -2.97 6.40 32.73
C GLN A 11 -4.14 6.83 31.85
N ALA A 12 -4.44 8.12 31.87
CA ALA A 12 -5.29 8.73 30.87
C ALA A 12 -4.72 8.31 29.52
N ILE A 13 -5.50 7.53 28.77
CA ILE A 13 -5.13 7.12 27.41
C ILE A 13 -4.84 8.43 26.67
N PRO A 14 -3.61 8.64 26.18
CA PRO A 14 -3.26 9.86 25.47
C PRO A 14 -4.30 10.08 24.37
N GLN A 15 -5.02 11.19 24.43
CA GLN A 15 -5.91 11.57 23.35
C GLN A 15 -5.00 11.86 22.14
N ALA A 16 -5.13 11.02 21.10
CA ALA A 16 -4.39 11.23 19.88
C ALA A 16 -4.65 12.64 19.36
N ILE A 17 -3.60 13.35 18.94
CA ILE A 17 -3.74 14.65 18.29
C ILE A 17 -4.66 14.44 17.08
N GLU A 18 -5.67 15.30 16.91
CA GLU A 18 -6.53 15.21 15.74
C GLU A 18 -5.66 15.32 14.49
N PRO A 19 -5.67 14.30 13.61
CA PRO A 19 -4.79 14.31 12.45
C PRO A 19 -5.12 15.51 11.58
N CYS A 20 -4.10 16.17 11.06
CA CYS A 20 -4.29 17.33 10.20
C CYS A 20 -5.16 16.94 8.99
N PHE A 21 -6.17 17.76 8.69
CA PHE A 21 -7.15 17.50 7.62
C PHE A 21 -6.50 17.18 6.26
N TRP A 22 -5.49 17.94 5.87
CA TRP A 22 -4.86 17.83 4.55
C TRP A 22 -4.17 16.48 4.30
N PRO A 23 -3.30 15.96 5.19
CA PRO A 23 -2.74 14.62 5.04
C PRO A 23 -3.79 13.51 4.99
N VAL A 24 -4.88 13.60 5.76
CA VAL A 24 -5.94 12.58 5.73
C VAL A 24 -6.74 12.65 4.41
N LEU A 25 -7.02 13.85 3.92
CA LEU A 25 -7.65 14.04 2.61
C LEU A 25 -6.77 13.48 1.49
N ALA A 26 -5.47 13.77 1.53
CA ALA A 26 -4.48 13.26 0.58
C ALA A 26 -4.38 11.73 0.64
N LEU A 27 -4.36 11.13 1.83
CA LEU A 27 -4.42 9.67 2.01
C LEU A 27 -5.64 9.07 1.30
N THR A 28 -6.82 9.67 1.53
CA THR A 28 -8.08 9.21 0.95
C THR A 28 -8.07 9.31 -0.57
N ALA A 29 -7.61 10.45 -1.11
CA ALA A 29 -7.55 10.69 -2.55
C ALA A 29 -6.52 9.79 -3.24
N GLY A 30 -5.31 9.66 -2.67
CA GLY A 30 -4.27 8.78 -3.19
C GLY A 30 -4.71 7.32 -3.18
N ALA A 31 -5.30 6.84 -2.08
CA ALA A 31 -5.81 5.48 -2.00
C ALA A 31 -6.96 5.23 -3.00
N ALA A 32 -7.87 6.18 -3.19
CA ALA A 32 -8.93 6.06 -4.20
C ALA A 32 -8.36 6.01 -5.63
N GLY A 33 -7.30 6.77 -5.88
CA GLY A 33 -6.56 6.70 -7.14
C GLY A 33 -5.89 5.33 -7.37
N VAL A 34 -5.29 4.72 -6.34
CA VAL A 34 -4.75 3.35 -6.40
C VAL A 34 -5.86 2.31 -6.69
N VAL A 35 -7.08 2.52 -6.18
CA VAL A 35 -8.23 1.68 -6.55
C VAL A 35 -8.54 1.83 -8.05
N ALA A 36 -8.58 3.05 -8.58
CA ALA A 36 -8.79 3.28 -10.00
C ALA A 36 -7.69 2.63 -10.86
N THR A 37 -6.43 2.79 -10.49
CA THR A 37 -5.28 2.10 -11.13
C THR A 37 -5.46 0.58 -11.12
N SER A 38 -5.86 0.01 -9.99
CA SER A 38 -6.12 -1.43 -9.85
C SER A 38 -7.24 -1.91 -10.79
N LEU A 39 -8.26 -1.10 -11.02
CA LEU A 39 -9.32 -1.41 -11.99
C LEU A 39 -8.79 -1.42 -13.44
N PHE A 40 -7.95 -0.45 -13.82
CA PHE A 40 -7.33 -0.47 -15.15
C PHE A 40 -6.35 -1.63 -15.34
N TYR A 41 -5.66 -2.04 -14.27
CA TYR A 41 -4.86 -3.26 -14.29
C TYR A 41 -5.71 -4.52 -14.43
N LEU A 42 -6.88 -4.59 -13.82
CA LEU A 42 -7.83 -5.69 -14.01
C LEU A 42 -8.35 -5.77 -15.46
N LEU A 43 -8.48 -4.63 -16.14
CA LEU A 43 -8.86 -4.54 -17.56
C LEU A 43 -7.70 -4.83 -18.51
N SER A 44 -6.47 -4.90 -18.01
CA SER A 44 -5.27 -5.15 -18.81
C SER A 44 -4.96 -6.65 -18.87
N PRO A 45 -4.24 -7.13 -19.89
CA PRO A 45 -3.85 -8.54 -19.96
C PRO A 45 -3.03 -8.93 -18.73
N PRO A 46 -3.46 -9.95 -17.96
CA PRO A 46 -2.86 -10.24 -16.65
C PRO A 46 -1.39 -10.59 -16.78
N GLU A 47 -0.98 -11.29 -17.83
CA GLU A 47 0.41 -11.67 -18.10
C GLU A 47 1.38 -10.47 -18.25
N ALA A 48 0.86 -9.29 -18.59
CA ALA A 48 1.63 -8.06 -18.65
C ALA A 48 1.80 -7.42 -17.27
N VAL A 49 0.71 -7.40 -16.49
CA VAL A 49 0.64 -6.68 -15.20
C VAL A 49 1.24 -7.51 -14.07
N LEU A 50 0.73 -8.72 -13.89
CA LEU A 50 0.90 -9.47 -12.65
C LEU A 50 2.30 -10.12 -12.57
N PRO A 51 2.81 -10.33 -11.34
CA PRO A 51 4.11 -10.94 -11.12
C PRO A 51 4.03 -12.48 -11.16
N PHE A 52 3.75 -13.05 -12.34
CA PHE A 52 3.69 -14.50 -12.52
C PHE A 52 5.00 -15.20 -12.18
N VAL A 53 4.88 -16.34 -11.49
CA VAL A 53 5.98 -17.28 -11.25
C VAL A 53 5.48 -18.69 -11.56
N PRO A 54 5.95 -19.35 -12.64
CA PRO A 54 6.97 -18.91 -13.59
C PRO A 54 6.47 -17.84 -14.57
N LEU A 55 7.39 -16.98 -15.02
CA LEU A 55 7.14 -15.96 -16.05
C LEU A 55 7.25 -16.58 -17.46
N ASP A 56 6.19 -16.47 -18.26
CA ASP A 56 6.24 -16.70 -19.71
C ASP A 56 6.55 -15.38 -20.43
N PRO A 57 7.78 -15.17 -20.94
CA PRO A 57 8.18 -13.90 -21.55
C PRO A 57 7.41 -13.59 -22.84
N THR A 58 7.05 -14.61 -23.61
CA THR A 58 6.36 -14.46 -24.89
C THR A 58 4.93 -13.99 -24.66
N ARG A 59 4.23 -14.62 -23.71
CA ARG A 59 2.89 -14.19 -23.31
C ARG A 59 2.91 -12.80 -22.70
N ALA A 60 3.83 -12.53 -21.78
CA ALA A 60 3.95 -11.22 -21.14
C ALA A 60 4.18 -10.10 -22.16
N ALA A 61 5.06 -10.31 -23.15
CA ALA A 61 5.32 -9.34 -24.21
C ALA A 61 4.08 -9.10 -25.09
N ALA A 62 3.42 -10.19 -25.52
CA ALA A 62 2.18 -10.09 -26.29
C ALA A 62 1.08 -9.38 -25.51
N GLY A 63 0.95 -9.66 -24.21
CA GLY A 63 0.05 -8.98 -23.30
C GLY A 63 0.36 -7.47 -23.19
N ALA A 64 1.63 -7.11 -23.04
CA ALA A 64 2.04 -5.71 -22.92
C ALA A 64 1.74 -4.90 -24.20
N LEU A 65 1.90 -5.52 -25.38
CA LEU A 65 1.53 -4.89 -26.65
C LEU A 65 0.01 -4.73 -26.78
N ARG A 66 -0.76 -5.79 -26.48
CA ARG A 66 -2.24 -5.76 -26.55
C ARG A 66 -2.85 -4.77 -25.56
N GLY A 67 -2.27 -4.67 -24.38
CA GLY A 67 -2.75 -3.83 -23.28
C GLY A 67 -2.14 -2.43 -23.24
N ALA A 68 -1.37 -2.00 -24.26
CA ALA A 68 -0.58 -0.77 -24.16
C ALA A 68 -1.39 0.47 -23.74
N ALA A 69 -2.59 0.66 -24.29
CA ALA A 69 -3.44 1.79 -23.94
C ALA A 69 -3.96 1.73 -22.50
N THR A 70 -4.44 0.56 -22.04
CA THR A 70 -4.96 0.42 -20.66
C THR A 70 -3.85 0.48 -19.63
N LEU A 71 -2.68 -0.10 -19.93
CA LEU A 71 -1.47 0.00 -19.11
C LEU A 71 -0.99 1.45 -19.00
N HIS A 72 -1.03 2.22 -20.08
CA HIS A 72 -0.64 3.63 -20.06
C HIS A 72 -1.53 4.46 -19.13
N VAL A 73 -2.85 4.27 -19.24
CA VAL A 73 -3.81 4.95 -18.35
C VAL A 73 -3.62 4.50 -16.90
N ALA A 74 -3.44 3.19 -16.67
CA ALA A 74 -3.15 2.66 -15.34
C ALA A 74 -1.90 3.31 -14.74
N GLY A 75 -0.80 3.35 -15.49
CA GLY A 75 0.46 3.95 -15.04
C GLY A 75 0.34 5.44 -14.76
N LEU A 76 -0.37 6.20 -15.60
CA LEU A 76 -0.57 7.64 -15.39
C LEU A 76 -1.34 7.94 -14.10
N ILE A 77 -2.46 7.24 -13.87
CA ILE A 77 -3.26 7.39 -12.66
C ILE A 77 -2.45 6.89 -11.46
N GLY A 78 -1.79 5.74 -11.60
CA GLY A 78 -0.99 5.08 -10.58
C GLY A 78 0.13 5.96 -10.03
N ILE A 79 1.02 6.44 -10.90
CA ILE A 79 2.10 7.36 -10.51
C ILE A 79 1.57 8.58 -9.74
N THR A 80 0.51 9.21 -10.24
CA THR A 80 -0.07 10.40 -9.60
C THR A 80 -0.62 10.06 -8.22
N SER A 81 -1.35 8.95 -8.13
CA SER A 81 -1.99 8.48 -6.90
C SER A 81 -0.96 8.09 -5.84
N ASP A 82 0.11 7.43 -6.27
CA ASP A 82 1.21 7.02 -5.41
C ASP A 82 2.01 8.21 -4.88
N VAL A 83 2.27 9.24 -5.68
CA VAL A 83 2.90 10.47 -5.18
C VAL A 83 2.05 11.11 -4.08
N ILE A 84 0.74 11.21 -4.29
CA ILE A 84 -0.20 11.75 -3.29
C ILE A 84 -0.21 10.88 -2.02
N LEU A 85 -0.33 9.56 -2.19
CA LEU A 85 -0.40 8.60 -1.09
C LEU A 85 0.90 8.54 -0.29
N ALA A 86 2.06 8.53 -0.94
CA ALA A 86 3.36 8.55 -0.29
C ALA A 86 3.55 9.84 0.51
N SER A 87 3.19 10.99 -0.06
CA SER A 87 3.28 12.28 0.62
C SER A 87 2.37 12.35 1.85
N ALA A 88 1.15 11.80 1.74
CA ALA A 88 0.22 11.68 2.86
C ALA A 88 0.78 10.78 3.97
N ALA A 89 1.28 9.60 3.60
CA ALA A 89 1.88 8.65 4.55
C ALA A 89 3.10 9.26 5.26
N LEU A 90 3.99 9.95 4.54
CA LEU A 90 5.12 10.66 5.15
C LEU A 90 4.65 11.73 6.16
N SER A 91 3.64 12.52 5.78
CA SER A 91 3.08 13.58 6.64
C SER A 91 2.41 13.01 7.89
N LEU A 92 1.66 11.92 7.77
CA LEU A 92 1.02 11.22 8.88
C LEU A 92 2.04 10.51 9.77
N GLY A 93 3.10 9.96 9.19
CA GLY A 93 4.22 9.38 9.95
C GLY A 93 4.99 10.42 10.74
N ALA A 94 5.22 11.60 10.16
CA ALA A 94 5.83 12.74 10.87
C ALA A 94 4.96 13.19 12.05
N GLN A 95 3.64 13.35 11.85
CA GLN A 95 2.71 13.66 12.96
C GLN A 95 2.75 12.59 14.05
N ALA A 96 2.66 11.31 13.68
CA ALA A 96 2.73 10.21 14.64
C ALA A 96 4.06 10.17 15.41
N SER A 97 5.18 10.59 14.80
CA SER A 97 6.47 10.67 15.48
C SER A 97 6.55 11.79 16.53
N LEU A 98 5.83 12.90 16.30
CA LEU A 98 5.78 14.03 17.23
C LEU A 98 4.86 13.80 18.42
N GLU A 99 3.90 12.87 18.30
CA GLU A 99 2.98 12.50 19.37
C GLU A 99 3.63 11.74 20.54
N ASP A 100 4.92 11.37 20.44
CA ASP A 100 5.79 10.77 21.48
C ASP A 100 5.10 9.74 22.42
N ASN A 101 4.38 8.79 21.82
CA ASN A 101 3.64 7.75 22.56
C ASN A 101 4.35 6.38 22.55
N GLY A 102 5.58 6.30 22.02
CA GLY A 102 6.34 5.05 21.90
C GLY A 102 5.64 3.97 21.04
N ASP A 103 4.70 4.37 20.17
CA ASP A 103 3.96 3.45 19.31
C ASP A 103 4.63 3.25 17.94
N SER A 104 4.20 2.21 17.23
CA SER A 104 4.77 1.82 15.94
C SER A 104 4.14 2.52 14.74
N ARG A 105 3.22 3.49 14.93
CA ARG A 105 2.46 4.09 13.82
C ARG A 105 3.36 4.85 12.85
N ALA A 106 4.31 5.62 13.37
CA ALA A 106 5.26 6.35 12.53
C ALA A 106 6.01 5.41 11.58
N LEU A 107 6.53 4.29 12.11
CA LEU A 107 7.20 3.26 11.31
C LEU A 107 6.26 2.64 10.26
N GLY A 108 5.02 2.31 10.64
CA GLY A 108 4.02 1.76 9.72
C GLY A 108 3.75 2.71 8.55
N TRP A 109 3.59 4.00 8.82
CA TRP A 109 3.44 5.02 7.80
C TRP A 109 4.68 5.17 6.89
N MET A 110 5.89 5.13 7.46
CA MET A 110 7.12 5.20 6.68
C MET A 110 7.30 3.98 5.75
N LEU A 111 6.91 2.79 6.21
CA LEU A 111 6.92 1.57 5.40
C LEU A 111 5.91 1.66 4.25
N ILE A 112 4.69 2.15 4.52
CA ILE A 112 3.69 2.39 3.47
C ILE A 112 4.20 3.40 2.45
N ALA A 113 4.73 4.55 2.91
CA ALA A 113 5.30 5.56 2.01
C ALA A 113 6.42 4.97 1.12
N THR A 114 7.33 4.19 1.71
CA THR A 114 8.42 3.54 0.98
C THR A 114 7.88 2.57 -0.07
N ALA A 115 6.89 1.74 0.29
CA ALA A 115 6.25 0.82 -0.63
C ALA A 115 5.54 1.56 -1.78
N THR A 116 4.86 2.65 -1.49
CA THR A 116 4.22 3.50 -2.49
C THR A 116 5.24 4.15 -3.44
N LEU A 117 6.40 4.59 -2.94
CA LEU A 117 7.49 5.07 -3.81
C LEU A 117 8.03 3.98 -4.74
N VAL A 118 8.06 2.72 -4.29
CA VAL A 118 8.40 1.57 -5.15
C VAL A 118 7.33 1.37 -6.23
N PHE A 119 6.04 1.53 -5.90
CA PHE A 119 4.95 1.39 -6.87
C PHE A 119 4.96 2.46 -7.96
N ILE A 120 5.45 3.67 -7.69
CA ILE A 120 5.74 4.66 -8.77
C ILE A 120 6.64 4.05 -9.85
N GLY A 121 7.68 3.30 -9.44
CA GLY A 121 8.57 2.60 -10.37
C GLY A 121 7.87 1.48 -11.14
N VAL A 122 7.00 0.72 -10.47
CA VAL A 122 6.17 -0.33 -11.08
C VAL A 122 5.24 0.27 -12.14
N ASP A 123 4.50 1.32 -11.79
CA ASP A 123 3.54 2.00 -12.66
C ASP A 123 4.23 2.70 -13.84
N THR A 124 5.41 3.27 -13.61
CA THR A 124 6.26 3.81 -14.68
C THR A 124 6.65 2.70 -15.66
N ALA A 125 7.12 1.57 -15.16
CA ALA A 125 7.55 0.47 -16.01
C ALA A 125 6.37 -0.12 -16.80
N LEU A 126 5.25 -0.39 -16.13
CA LEU A 126 4.04 -0.96 -16.73
C LEU A 126 3.41 -0.01 -17.76
N GLY A 127 3.26 1.28 -17.42
CA GLY A 127 2.53 2.24 -18.26
C GLY A 127 3.34 2.88 -19.39
N PHE A 128 4.68 2.91 -19.28
CA PHE A 128 5.50 3.70 -20.20
C PHE A 128 6.70 2.95 -20.79
N VAL A 129 7.14 1.84 -20.20
CA VAL A 129 8.38 1.15 -20.62
C VAL A 129 8.10 -0.19 -21.29
N LEU A 130 7.30 -1.05 -20.68
CA LEU A 130 7.18 -2.45 -21.09
C LEU A 130 6.64 -2.64 -22.51
N SER A 131 5.59 -1.93 -22.92
CA SER A 131 5.04 -2.08 -24.28
C SER A 131 6.03 -1.64 -25.35
N ALA A 132 6.81 -0.59 -25.08
CA ALA A 132 7.85 -0.12 -25.99
C ALA A 132 9.00 -1.13 -26.13
N LEU A 133 9.43 -1.74 -25.01
CA LEU A 133 10.47 -2.76 -25.04
C LEU A 133 9.99 -4.06 -25.68
N ALA A 134 8.74 -4.46 -25.45
CA ALA A 134 8.14 -5.65 -26.07
C ALA A 134 8.17 -5.58 -27.61
N ALA A 135 8.07 -4.38 -28.18
CA ALA A 135 8.15 -4.16 -29.62
C ALA A 135 9.58 -4.17 -30.19
N GLN A 136 10.60 -3.94 -29.35
CA GLN A 136 11.96 -3.62 -29.80
C GLN A 136 13.01 -4.68 -29.43
N SER A 137 12.94 -5.24 -28.22
CA SER A 137 13.98 -6.13 -27.70
C SER A 137 13.41 -7.09 -26.66
N SER A 138 13.33 -8.37 -27.02
CA SER A 138 12.85 -9.44 -26.13
C SER A 138 13.70 -9.57 -24.87
N GLY A 139 15.03 -9.44 -24.99
CA GLY A 139 15.95 -9.49 -23.86
C GLY A 139 15.79 -8.32 -22.89
N ALA A 140 15.68 -7.09 -23.42
CA ALA A 140 15.46 -5.91 -22.58
C ALA A 140 14.07 -5.95 -21.91
N PHE A 141 13.04 -6.36 -22.65
CA PHE A 141 11.70 -6.57 -22.10
C PHE A 141 11.72 -7.57 -20.93
N LEU A 142 12.36 -8.73 -21.11
CA LEU A 142 12.45 -9.75 -20.06
C LEU A 142 13.16 -9.20 -18.81
N GLY A 143 14.30 -8.53 -18.98
CA GLY A 143 15.03 -7.93 -17.87
C GLY A 143 14.20 -6.93 -17.08
N VAL A 144 13.53 -6.00 -17.78
CA VAL A 144 12.65 -5.01 -17.13
C VAL A 144 11.42 -5.67 -16.52
N LYS A 145 10.81 -6.66 -17.17
CA LYS A 145 9.64 -7.38 -16.62
C LYS A 145 9.98 -8.13 -15.34
N ILE A 146 11.13 -8.79 -15.27
CA ILE A 146 11.61 -9.44 -14.03
C ILE A 146 11.80 -8.38 -12.94
N PHE A 147 12.49 -7.28 -13.25
CA PHE A 147 12.71 -6.20 -12.31
C PHE A 147 11.38 -5.61 -11.79
N THR A 148 10.43 -5.32 -12.68
CA THR A 148 9.08 -4.84 -12.33
C THR A 148 8.34 -5.84 -11.46
N ASN A 149 8.38 -7.14 -11.76
CA ASN A 149 7.74 -8.17 -10.94
C ASN A 149 8.34 -8.22 -9.53
N THR A 150 9.66 -8.10 -9.42
CA THR A 150 10.36 -8.03 -8.14
C THR A 150 9.96 -6.78 -7.35
N LEU A 151 9.93 -5.61 -7.98
CA LEU A 151 9.47 -4.38 -7.35
C LEU A 151 8.00 -4.48 -6.91
N PHE A 152 7.13 -5.07 -7.73
CA PHE A 152 5.73 -5.29 -7.37
C PHE A 152 5.65 -6.14 -6.11
N ALA A 153 6.31 -7.30 -6.08
CA ALA A 153 6.27 -8.18 -4.92
C ALA A 153 6.89 -7.54 -3.66
N LEU A 154 7.99 -6.80 -3.79
CA LEU A 154 8.62 -6.05 -2.69
C LEU A 154 7.72 -4.92 -2.17
N GLY A 155 7.13 -4.13 -3.08
CA GLY A 155 6.18 -3.07 -2.75
C GLY A 155 4.96 -3.64 -2.01
N THR A 156 4.41 -4.75 -2.49
CA THR A 156 3.28 -5.43 -1.84
C THR A 156 3.63 -5.96 -0.46
N PHE A 157 4.82 -6.57 -0.32
CA PHE A 157 5.32 -7.00 0.98
C PHE A 157 5.48 -5.82 1.95
N GLY A 158 6.16 -4.75 1.51
CA GLY A 158 6.41 -3.55 2.32
C GLY A 158 5.12 -2.85 2.72
N PHE A 159 4.16 -2.72 1.80
CA PHE A 159 2.84 -2.16 2.08
C PHE A 159 2.08 -2.99 3.12
N GLY A 160 2.10 -4.32 2.98
CA GLY A 160 1.48 -5.23 3.93
C GLY A 160 2.10 -5.14 5.33
N LEU A 161 3.43 -5.18 5.43
CA LEU A 161 4.13 -4.99 6.69
C LEU A 161 3.83 -3.63 7.32
N GLY A 162 3.88 -2.56 6.53
CA GLY A 162 3.54 -1.22 6.99
C GLY A 162 2.12 -1.13 7.54
N GLY A 163 1.15 -1.73 6.84
CA GLY A 163 -0.23 -1.84 7.30
C GLY A 163 -0.37 -2.60 8.63
N ILE A 164 0.29 -3.75 8.77
CA ILE A 164 0.28 -4.53 10.03
C ILE A 164 0.84 -3.69 11.19
N VAL A 165 2.00 -3.07 10.98
CA VAL A 165 2.69 -2.25 11.98
C VAL A 165 1.86 -1.03 12.37
N LEU A 166 1.21 -0.39 11.39
CA LEU A 166 0.34 0.77 11.58
C LEU A 166 -0.95 0.42 12.35
N LEU A 167 -1.60 -0.69 12.01
CA LEU A 167 -2.93 -1.03 12.51
C LEU A 167 -2.91 -1.77 13.86
N THR A 168 -1.77 -2.38 14.21
CA THR A 168 -1.61 -3.13 15.48
C THR A 168 -1.96 -2.31 16.73
N PRO A 169 -1.49 -1.05 16.89
CA PRO A 169 -1.87 -0.22 18.05
C PRO A 169 -3.38 0.04 18.15
N TYR A 170 -4.07 0.24 17.02
CA TYR A 170 -5.52 0.46 17.00
C TYR A 170 -6.29 -0.78 17.43
N ILE A 171 -5.89 -1.96 16.94
CA ILE A 171 -6.54 -3.23 17.29
C ILE A 171 -6.29 -3.62 18.75
N ARG A 172 -5.11 -3.28 19.28
CA ARG A 172 -4.79 -3.48 20.70
C ARG A 172 -5.44 -2.44 21.63
N GLY A 173 -6.27 -1.53 21.10
CA GLY A 173 -6.93 -0.49 21.87
C GLY A 173 -6.00 0.57 22.45
N ARG A 174 -4.74 0.64 21.98
CA ARG A 174 -3.76 1.64 22.43
C ARG A 174 -4.00 3.00 21.78
N VAL A 175 -4.66 3.02 20.63
CA VAL A 175 -5.02 4.23 19.88
C VAL A 175 -6.48 4.13 19.46
N GLN A 176 -7.25 5.18 19.70
CA GLN A 176 -8.66 5.25 19.29
C GLN A 176 -8.80 5.87 17.88
N GLY A 177 -9.99 5.79 17.28
CA GLY A 177 -10.33 6.54 16.06
C GLY A 177 -10.75 5.68 14.86
N LEU A 178 -10.18 4.47 14.69
CA LEU A 178 -10.54 3.59 13.56
C LEU A 178 -11.70 2.64 13.88
N GLY A 179 -11.85 2.21 15.14
CA GLY A 179 -12.89 1.25 15.53
C GLY A 179 -12.83 -0.02 14.67
N GLY A 180 -14.00 -0.49 14.21
CA GLY A 180 -14.09 -1.72 13.41
C GLY A 180 -13.43 -1.67 12.02
N THR A 181 -13.09 -0.49 11.48
CA THR A 181 -12.46 -0.39 10.15
C THR A 181 -11.01 -0.85 10.12
N ALA A 182 -10.36 -0.95 11.28
CA ALA A 182 -8.98 -1.43 11.39
C ALA A 182 -8.85 -2.93 11.04
N TRP A 183 -9.88 -3.74 11.30
CA TRP A 183 -9.84 -5.19 11.08
C TRP A 183 -9.79 -5.57 9.59
N PRO A 184 -10.69 -5.08 8.73
CA PRO A 184 -10.60 -5.32 7.28
C PRO A 184 -9.26 -4.84 6.70
N ALA A 185 -8.79 -3.67 7.12
CA ALA A 185 -7.50 -3.14 6.69
C ALA A 185 -6.34 -4.05 7.10
N LEU A 186 -6.37 -4.61 8.30
CA LEU A 186 -5.34 -5.56 8.76
C LEU A 186 -5.37 -6.85 7.94
N VAL A 187 -6.55 -7.37 7.60
CA VAL A 187 -6.66 -8.59 6.77
C VAL A 187 -5.96 -8.39 5.43
N PHE A 188 -6.24 -7.29 4.72
CA PHE A 188 -5.57 -7.01 3.45
C PHE A 188 -4.07 -6.73 3.61
N ALA A 189 -3.65 -6.13 4.73
CA ALA A 189 -2.24 -5.94 5.05
C ALA A 189 -1.51 -7.28 5.23
N VAL A 190 -2.13 -8.24 5.94
CA VAL A 190 -1.60 -9.61 6.10
C VAL A 190 -1.55 -10.34 4.76
N VAL A 191 -2.62 -10.28 3.97
CA VAL A 191 -2.66 -10.89 2.63
C VAL A 191 -1.54 -10.32 1.76
N SER A 192 -1.35 -8.99 1.76
CA SER A 192 -0.29 -8.34 0.99
C SER A 192 1.11 -8.78 1.44
N ALA A 193 1.37 -8.81 2.75
CA ALA A 193 2.65 -9.23 3.28
C ALA A 193 2.97 -10.68 2.89
N LEU A 194 2.02 -11.60 3.07
CA LEU A 194 2.21 -13.01 2.73
C LEU A 194 2.33 -13.23 1.22
N ALA A 195 1.51 -12.56 0.41
CA ALA A 195 1.54 -12.70 -1.05
C ALA A 195 2.83 -12.13 -1.66
N GLY A 196 3.28 -10.96 -1.19
CA GLY A 196 4.54 -10.36 -1.62
C GLY A 196 5.73 -11.25 -1.24
N ALA A 197 5.79 -11.70 0.01
CA ALA A 197 6.86 -12.60 0.47
C ALA A 197 6.85 -13.94 -0.28
N GLY A 198 5.68 -14.56 -0.45
CA GLY A 198 5.57 -15.83 -1.16
C GLY A 198 5.95 -15.71 -2.64
N THR A 199 5.55 -14.62 -3.32
CA THR A 199 5.98 -14.35 -4.70
C THR A 199 7.51 -14.23 -4.79
N LEU A 200 8.16 -13.54 -3.85
CA LEU A 200 9.63 -13.43 -3.79
C LEU A 200 10.33 -14.77 -3.52
N LEU A 201 9.68 -15.67 -2.80
CA LEU A 201 10.15 -17.03 -2.56
C LEU A 201 9.86 -17.99 -3.72
N GLY A 202 9.21 -17.50 -4.79
CA GLY A 202 8.95 -18.27 -5.99
C GLY A 202 7.60 -18.98 -6.03
N PHE A 203 6.66 -18.66 -5.13
CA PHE A 203 5.30 -19.19 -5.15
C PHE A 203 4.40 -18.39 -6.10
N ASP A 204 3.50 -19.08 -6.80
CA ASP A 204 2.57 -18.43 -7.72
C ASP A 204 1.38 -17.80 -6.97
N LEU A 205 1.59 -16.60 -6.41
CA LEU A 205 0.60 -15.87 -5.60
C LEU A 205 0.12 -14.57 -6.26
N HIS A 206 0.25 -14.47 -7.59
CA HIS A 206 -0.05 -13.26 -8.35
C HIS A 206 -1.46 -12.69 -8.10
N ASN A 207 -2.47 -13.55 -7.96
CA ASN A 207 -3.84 -13.12 -7.66
C ASN A 207 -3.96 -12.48 -6.27
N PHE A 208 -3.23 -13.00 -5.28
CA PHE A 208 -3.25 -12.47 -3.91
C PHE A 208 -2.47 -11.16 -3.80
N VAL A 209 -1.46 -10.94 -4.65
CA VAL A 209 -0.77 -9.66 -4.77
C VAL A 209 -1.74 -8.56 -5.20
N GLY A 210 -2.49 -8.79 -6.29
CA GLY A 210 -3.49 -7.83 -6.77
C GLY A 210 -4.62 -7.59 -5.76
N LEU A 211 -5.14 -8.66 -5.15
CA LEU A 211 -6.18 -8.56 -4.13
C LEU A 211 -5.70 -7.82 -2.88
N GLY A 212 -4.46 -8.04 -2.45
CA GLY A 212 -3.84 -7.36 -1.31
C GLY A 212 -3.76 -5.86 -1.52
N ILE A 213 -3.23 -5.42 -2.66
CA ILE A 213 -3.09 -3.99 -2.98
C ILE A 213 -4.44 -3.33 -3.22
N GLY A 214 -5.28 -3.87 -4.12
CA GLY A 214 -6.58 -3.28 -4.43
C GLY A 214 -7.51 -3.24 -3.22
N GLY A 215 -7.60 -4.36 -2.48
CA GLY A 215 -8.39 -4.44 -1.25
C GLY A 215 -7.82 -3.58 -0.12
N GLY A 216 -6.50 -3.53 0.02
CA GLY A 216 -5.81 -2.64 0.95
C GLY A 216 -6.11 -1.18 0.67
N ALA A 217 -6.02 -0.75 -0.59
CA ALA A 217 -6.34 0.61 -1.01
C ALA A 217 -7.80 0.98 -0.67
N ILE A 218 -8.76 0.10 -0.94
CA ILE A 218 -10.17 0.28 -0.51
C ILE A 218 -10.26 0.47 1.00
N ALA A 219 -9.57 -0.37 1.78
CA ALA A 219 -9.58 -0.26 3.23
C ALA A 219 -8.96 1.07 3.70
N PHE A 220 -7.90 1.55 3.06
CA PHE A 220 -7.28 2.85 3.36
C PHE A 220 -8.16 4.05 2.97
N VAL A 221 -8.97 3.95 1.91
CA VAL A 221 -10.03 4.93 1.63
C VAL A 221 -11.01 5.00 2.81
N LEU A 222 -11.47 3.85 3.31
CA LEU A 222 -12.40 3.81 4.44
C LEU A 222 -11.77 4.33 5.74
N VAL A 223 -10.49 4.03 5.98
CA VAL A 223 -9.70 4.59 7.08
C VAL A 223 -9.61 6.10 6.98
N GLY A 224 -9.23 6.64 5.81
CA GLY A 224 -9.16 8.08 5.58
C GLY A 224 -10.51 8.77 5.79
N LEU A 225 -11.59 8.24 5.20
CA LEU A 225 -12.94 8.74 5.41
C LEU A 225 -13.39 8.70 6.87
N ARG A 226 -12.94 7.70 7.65
CA ARG A 226 -13.25 7.60 9.08
C ARG A 226 -12.53 8.67 9.89
N LEU A 227 -11.27 8.94 9.54
CA LEU A 227 -10.42 9.96 10.17
C LEU A 227 -10.87 11.38 9.82
N LEU A 228 -11.51 11.59 8.66
CA LEU A 228 -12.11 12.88 8.29
C LEU A 228 -13.40 13.22 9.06
N ARG A 229 -14.02 12.23 9.74
CA ARG A 229 -15.26 12.49 10.49
C ARG A 229 -14.90 13.20 11.80
N PRO A 230 -15.57 14.31 12.15
CA PRO A 230 -15.35 14.97 13.44
C PRO A 230 -15.59 13.98 14.58
N ALA A 231 -14.74 14.06 15.62
CA ALA A 231 -14.93 13.28 16.83
C ALA A 231 -16.33 13.56 17.38
N ARG A 232 -17.18 12.52 17.45
CA ARG A 232 -18.48 12.67 18.11
C ARG A 232 -18.20 12.82 19.61
N PRO A 233 -18.71 13.89 20.25
CA PRO A 233 -18.53 14.11 21.69
C PRO A 233 -19.14 12.98 22.52
#